data_AF-A0A0B5FVK5-F1
#
_entry.id   AF-A0A0B5FVK5-F1
#
_cell.length_a   1.000
_cell.length_b   1.000
_cell.length_c   1.000
_cell.angle_alpha   90.00
_cell.angle_beta   90.00
_cell.angle_gamma   90.00
#
_symmetry.space_group_name_H-M   'P 1'
#
loop_
_entity.id
_entity.type
_entity.pdbx_description
1 polymer ?
#
loop_
_entity_poly.entity_id
_entity_poly.type
_entity_poly.pdbx_seq_one_letter_code
_entity_poly.pdbx_strand_id
1 'polypeptide(L)'
;MGYQESYVTTVDPQKFDSLVEDILARGQDFWRDERFLNAVEIIEIQKTVTAGGHTFPPGSRFVYVVGERQYQRSTDTFESERSGDVVIYWTEMFPSEEIFEENSEFARHEPFPWDTPEEDLPEG
;
A
#
# COMPACT_ATOMS: atom_id res chain seq x y z
N MET A 1 12.87 6.92 -18.16
CA MET A 1 12.15 6.00 -17.25
C MET A 1 11.38 6.87 -16.28
N GLY A 2 10.09 6.58 -16.05
CA GLY A 2 9.18 7.48 -15.33
C GLY A 2 8.92 7.00 -13.90
N TYR A 3 8.86 7.95 -12.98
CA TYR A 3 8.36 7.75 -11.63
C TYR A 3 6.85 7.46 -11.67
N GLN A 4 6.38 6.64 -10.76
CA GLN A 4 4.99 6.21 -10.70
C GLN A 4 4.54 6.09 -9.26
N GLU A 5 3.27 6.38 -9.06
CA GLU A 5 2.56 6.19 -7.81
C GLU A 5 1.46 5.14 -8.00
N SER A 6 1.28 4.29 -7.00
CA SER A 6 0.26 3.25 -6.99
C SER A 6 -0.24 2.93 -5.60
N TYR A 7 -1.42 2.30 -5.58
CA TYR A 7 -2.15 1.83 -4.42
C TYR A 7 -2.25 0.33 -4.50
N VAL A 8 -1.74 -0.35 -3.49
CA VAL A 8 -1.60 -1.80 -3.51
C VAL A 8 -2.48 -2.38 -2.43
N THR A 9 -3.29 -3.36 -2.80
CA THR A 9 -4.18 -4.08 -1.88
C THR A 9 -4.29 -5.54 -2.30
N THR A 10 -5.10 -6.31 -1.58
CA THR A 10 -5.35 -7.72 -1.84
C THR A 10 -6.80 -7.91 -2.31
N VAL A 11 -7.03 -8.87 -3.22
CA VAL A 11 -8.41 -9.27 -3.59
C VAL A 11 -9.21 -9.72 -2.36
N ASP A 12 -8.56 -10.41 -1.43
CA ASP A 12 -9.11 -10.76 -0.12
C ASP A 12 -8.63 -9.76 0.94
N PRO A 13 -9.51 -8.89 1.48
CA PRO A 13 -9.13 -7.87 2.46
C PRO A 13 -8.54 -8.44 3.77
N GLN A 14 -8.81 -9.71 4.10
CA GLN A 14 -8.26 -10.35 5.29
C GLN A 14 -6.75 -10.63 5.16
N LYS A 15 -6.23 -10.62 3.93
CA LYS A 15 -4.80 -10.83 3.64
C LYS A 15 -3.98 -9.54 3.56
N PHE A 16 -4.62 -8.38 3.75
CA PHE A 16 -3.92 -7.10 3.69
C PHE A 16 -2.77 -7.02 4.70
N ASP A 17 -2.96 -7.52 5.91
CA ASP A 17 -1.90 -7.50 6.93
C ASP A 17 -0.72 -8.41 6.53
N SER A 18 -0.99 -9.55 5.88
CA SER A 18 0.06 -10.40 5.30
C SER A 18 0.82 -9.73 4.16
N LEU A 19 0.15 -8.91 3.32
CA LEU A 19 0.83 -8.07 2.32
C LEU A 19 1.79 -7.07 3.00
N VAL A 20 1.37 -6.42 4.08
CA VAL A 20 2.23 -5.48 4.83
C VAL A 20 3.45 -6.22 5.41
N GLU A 21 3.25 -7.38 6.05
CA GLU A 21 4.34 -8.23 6.55
C GLU A 21 5.32 -8.64 5.44
N ASP A 22 4.82 -8.99 4.25
CA ASP A 22 5.66 -9.38 3.12
C ASP A 22 6.48 -8.19 2.58
N ILE A 23 5.89 -7.00 2.50
CA ILE A 23 6.61 -5.76 2.13
C ILE A 23 7.69 -5.45 3.17
N LEU A 24 7.40 -5.59 4.45
CA LEU A 24 8.38 -5.39 5.53
C LEU A 24 9.53 -6.39 5.43
N ALA A 25 9.23 -7.67 5.26
CA ALA A 25 10.23 -8.74 5.15
C ALA A 25 11.13 -8.58 3.91
N ARG A 26 10.57 -8.13 2.78
CA ARG A 26 11.31 -7.89 1.54
C ARG A 26 11.97 -6.51 1.50
N GLY A 27 11.61 -5.60 2.40
CA GLY A 27 11.89 -4.18 2.27
C GLY A 27 13.28 -3.73 2.65
N GLN A 28 14.10 -4.59 3.26
CA GLN A 28 15.50 -4.26 3.52
C GLN A 28 16.35 -4.17 2.25
N ASP A 29 15.94 -4.80 1.14
CA ASP A 29 16.72 -4.82 -0.11
C ASP A 29 16.06 -4.09 -1.30
N PHE A 30 14.75 -3.81 -1.27
CA PHE A 30 14.01 -3.34 -2.46
C PHE A 30 12.94 -2.26 -2.22
N TRP A 31 12.33 -2.20 -1.04
CA TRP A 31 11.16 -1.36 -0.75
C TRP A 31 11.44 -0.12 0.10
N ARG A 32 12.69 0.17 0.42
CA ARG A 32 13.13 1.36 1.17
C ARG A 32 13.90 2.37 0.31
N ASP A 33 13.91 2.19 -1.00
CA ASP A 33 14.67 3.05 -1.92
C ASP A 33 13.74 3.53 -3.03
N GLU A 34 13.43 4.82 -3.03
CA GLU A 34 12.56 5.49 -4.00
C GLU A 34 13.01 5.31 -5.47
N ARG A 35 14.27 4.93 -5.71
CA ARG A 35 14.76 4.57 -7.05
C ARG A 35 14.19 3.23 -7.52
N PHE A 36 13.83 2.35 -6.59
CA PHE A 36 13.22 1.06 -6.85
C PHE A 36 11.74 1.12 -6.49
N LEU A 37 11.42 0.92 -5.20
CA LEU A 37 10.10 1.06 -4.61
C LEU A 37 10.23 1.61 -3.19
N ASN A 38 9.26 2.42 -2.79
CA ASN A 38 9.10 2.89 -1.42
C ASN A 38 7.64 2.79 -1.01
N ALA A 39 7.34 1.97 0.00
CA ALA A 39 6.02 2.00 0.63
C ALA A 39 5.98 3.19 1.61
N VAL A 40 5.06 4.12 1.42
CA VAL A 40 5.10 5.42 2.13
C VAL A 40 4.12 5.42 3.29
N GLU A 41 2.89 4.97 3.05
CA GLU A 41 1.81 4.99 4.03
C GLU A 41 0.78 3.89 3.76
N ILE A 42 0.01 3.58 4.78
CA ILE A 42 -1.21 2.80 4.71
C ILE A 42 -2.38 3.77 4.72
N ILE A 43 -3.27 3.61 3.74
CA ILE A 43 -4.46 4.44 3.57
C ILE A 43 -5.68 3.56 3.84
N GLU A 44 -6.53 3.99 4.77
CA GLU A 44 -7.78 3.34 5.10
C GLU A 44 -8.97 4.25 4.76
N ILE A 45 -9.86 3.75 3.90
CA ILE A 45 -11.06 4.45 3.47
C ILE A 45 -12.06 4.54 4.63
N GLN A 46 -12.46 5.75 5.02
CA GLN A 46 -13.44 6.00 6.07
C GLN A 46 -14.87 6.13 5.53
N LYS A 47 -15.00 6.54 4.26
CA LYS A 47 -16.28 6.75 3.57
C LYS A 47 -16.20 6.20 2.17
N THR A 48 -17.29 5.65 1.62
CA THR A 48 -17.28 5.08 0.27
C THR A 48 -16.72 6.05 -0.76
N VAL A 49 -15.67 5.65 -1.47
CA VAL A 49 -15.07 6.42 -2.57
C VAL A 49 -15.30 5.67 -3.88
N THR A 50 -15.56 6.42 -4.98
CA THR A 50 -15.64 5.84 -6.32
C THR A 50 -14.63 6.54 -7.23
N ALA A 51 -13.67 5.78 -7.75
CA ALA A 51 -12.61 6.29 -8.62
C ALA A 51 -12.30 5.27 -9.73
N GLY A 52 -12.07 5.74 -10.96
CA GLY A 52 -11.66 4.88 -12.08
C GLY A 52 -12.64 3.75 -12.45
N GLY A 53 -13.92 3.89 -12.12
CA GLY A 53 -14.92 2.82 -12.31
C GLY A 53 -14.93 1.74 -11.21
N HIS A 54 -14.16 1.94 -10.14
CA HIS A 54 -14.15 1.10 -8.95
C HIS A 54 -14.80 1.83 -7.78
N THR A 55 -15.51 1.08 -6.93
CA THR A 55 -16.09 1.59 -5.68
C THR A 55 -15.42 0.91 -4.50
N PHE A 56 -14.89 1.71 -3.58
CA PHE A 56 -14.16 1.27 -2.40
C PHE A 56 -15.01 1.58 -1.17
N PRO A 57 -15.51 0.55 -0.47
CA PRO A 57 -16.28 0.75 0.75
C PRO A 57 -15.41 1.23 1.93
N PRO A 58 -16.02 1.76 3.00
CA PRO A 58 -15.34 2.00 4.26
C PRO A 58 -14.62 0.74 4.77
N GLY A 59 -13.42 0.90 5.31
CA GLY A 59 -12.53 -0.16 5.78
C GLY A 59 -11.64 -0.77 4.69
N SER A 60 -11.77 -0.36 3.43
CA SER A 60 -10.78 -0.73 2.40
C SER A 60 -9.42 -0.13 2.74
N ARG A 61 -8.38 -0.96 2.67
CA ARG A 61 -7.00 -0.58 3.00
C ARG A 61 -6.08 -0.73 1.79
N PHE A 62 -5.13 0.19 1.68
CA PHE A 62 -4.16 0.25 0.60
C PHE A 62 -2.78 0.60 1.16
N VAL A 63 -1.74 0.06 0.55
CA VAL A 63 -0.38 0.58 0.70
C VAL A 63 -0.12 1.56 -0.42
N TYR A 64 0.18 2.81 -0.08
CA TYR A 64 0.65 3.80 -1.03
C TYR A 64 2.13 3.55 -1.33
N VAL A 65 2.43 3.29 -2.61
CA VAL A 65 3.76 2.94 -3.09
C VAL A 65 4.20 3.95 -4.13
N VAL A 66 5.45 4.38 -4.00
CA VAL A 66 6.10 5.29 -4.94
C VAL A 66 7.40 4.67 -5.46
N GLY A 67 7.82 5.01 -6.68
CA GLY A 67 9.09 4.54 -7.23
C GLY A 67 9.11 4.42 -8.75
N GLU A 68 10.07 3.70 -9.31
CA GLU A 68 10.16 3.55 -10.76
C GLU A 68 9.12 2.56 -11.31
N ARG A 69 8.44 2.98 -12.39
CA ARG A 69 7.35 2.22 -13.02
C ARG A 69 7.70 0.78 -13.40
N GLN A 70 8.97 0.51 -13.72
CA GLN A 70 9.39 -0.83 -14.13
C GLN A 70 9.32 -1.85 -12.99
N TYR A 71 9.54 -1.41 -11.74
CA TYR A 71 9.53 -2.29 -10.57
C TYR A 71 8.13 -2.50 -10.01
N GLN A 72 7.21 -1.54 -10.19
CA GLN A 72 5.80 -1.66 -9.79
C GLN A 72 4.99 -2.62 -10.67
N ARG A 73 5.49 -2.97 -11.86
CA ARG A 73 4.78 -3.81 -12.84
C ARG A 73 5.06 -5.31 -12.69
N SER A 74 6.10 -5.68 -11.96
CA SER A 74 6.41 -7.09 -11.74
C SER A 74 5.49 -7.61 -10.65
N THR A 75 4.65 -8.57 -11.02
CA THR A 75 3.81 -9.29 -10.07
C THR A 75 4.67 -10.01 -9.04
N ASP A 76 5.82 -10.57 -9.43
CA ASP A 76 6.80 -11.22 -8.52
C ASP A 76 7.22 -10.32 -7.35
N THR A 77 7.27 -9.00 -7.57
CA THR A 77 7.59 -8.02 -6.54
C THR A 77 6.59 -8.06 -5.37
N PHE A 78 5.31 -8.28 -5.67
CA PHE A 78 4.19 -8.26 -4.72
C PHE A 78 3.57 -9.63 -4.44
N GLU A 79 3.76 -10.60 -5.34
CA GLU A 79 3.22 -11.94 -5.24
C GLU A 79 4.02 -12.73 -4.20
N SER A 80 3.28 -13.14 -3.17
CA SER A 80 3.70 -14.03 -2.11
C SER A 80 2.54 -14.99 -1.90
N GLU A 81 2.84 -16.26 -1.58
CA GLU A 81 1.79 -17.23 -1.23
C GLU A 81 0.94 -16.76 -0.03
N ARG A 82 1.48 -15.82 0.79
CA ARG A 82 0.82 -15.24 1.95
C ARG A 82 -0.07 -14.04 1.60
N SER A 83 0.35 -13.19 0.66
CA SER A 83 -0.40 -11.98 0.26
C SER A 83 -1.63 -12.28 -0.61
N GLY A 84 -1.67 -13.44 -1.28
CA GLY A 84 -2.76 -13.80 -2.20
C GLY A 84 -2.70 -12.98 -3.50
N ASP A 85 -3.82 -12.92 -4.24
CA ASP A 85 -3.90 -12.13 -5.49
C ASP A 85 -3.83 -10.63 -5.15
N VAL A 86 -2.67 -10.02 -5.41
CA VAL A 86 -2.45 -8.58 -5.21
C VAL A 86 -3.08 -7.78 -6.35
N VAL A 87 -3.69 -6.65 -5.99
CA VAL A 87 -4.27 -5.69 -6.93
C VAL A 87 -3.53 -4.37 -6.82
N ILE A 88 -3.11 -3.84 -7.97
CA ILE A 88 -2.41 -2.56 -8.08
C ILE A 88 -3.31 -1.58 -8.82
N TYR A 89 -3.66 -0.48 -8.14
CA TYR A 89 -4.35 0.66 -8.74
C TYR A 89 -3.33 1.77 -8.96
N TRP A 90 -3.05 2.11 -10.22
CA TRP A 90 -2.20 3.26 -10.54
C TRP A 90 -2.91 4.55 -10.12
N THR A 91 -2.18 5.53 -9.57
CA THR A 91 -2.75 6.84 -9.18
C THR A 91 -3.57 7.48 -10.31
N GLU A 92 -3.14 7.33 -11.56
CA GLU A 92 -3.86 7.84 -12.76
C GLU A 92 -5.25 7.21 -12.94
N MET A 93 -5.47 5.99 -12.42
CA MET A 93 -6.76 5.28 -12.41
C MET A 93 -7.47 5.39 -11.06
N PHE A 94 -6.82 5.95 -10.06
CA PHE A 94 -7.33 6.18 -8.71
C PHE A 94 -7.34 7.68 -8.36
N PRO A 95 -7.90 8.58 -9.19
CA PRO A 95 -7.89 10.01 -8.91
C PRO A 95 -9.08 10.36 -8.02
N SER A 96 -8.99 10.11 -6.71
CA SER A 96 -9.85 10.85 -5.79
C SER A 96 -8.99 11.84 -5.05
N GLU A 97 -9.02 13.12 -5.45
CA GLU A 97 -8.44 14.22 -4.67
C GLU A 97 -8.89 14.14 -3.20
N GLU A 98 -10.09 13.61 -2.92
CA GLU A 98 -10.62 13.40 -1.57
C GLU A 98 -9.80 12.41 -0.72
N ILE A 99 -9.03 11.50 -1.34
CA ILE A 99 -8.13 10.59 -0.64
C ILE A 99 -6.74 11.22 -0.48
N PHE A 100 -6.26 12.03 -1.42
CA PHE A 100 -4.89 12.56 -1.39
C PHE A 100 -4.75 13.92 -0.68
N GLU A 101 -5.74 14.79 -0.82
CA GLU A 101 -5.84 15.97 0.02
C GLU A 101 -6.17 15.46 1.41
N GLU A 102 -5.39 15.79 2.44
CA GLU A 102 -5.50 15.33 3.84
C GLU A 102 -6.90 15.51 4.46
N ASN A 103 -7.87 14.78 3.92
CA ASN A 103 -9.28 14.90 4.19
C ASN A 103 -9.67 13.67 4.98
N SER A 104 -9.42 13.79 6.28
CA SER A 104 -9.71 12.77 7.28
C SER A 104 -11.17 12.28 7.29
N GLU A 105 -12.10 12.96 6.59
CA GLU A 105 -13.47 12.45 6.40
C GLU A 105 -13.52 11.23 5.47
N PHE A 106 -12.67 11.19 4.45
CA PHE A 106 -12.71 10.16 3.40
C PHE A 106 -11.65 9.09 3.59
N ALA A 107 -10.47 9.46 4.07
CA ALA A 107 -9.37 8.54 4.24
C ALA A 107 -8.54 8.87 5.49
N ARG A 108 -8.03 7.81 6.14
CA ARG A 108 -7.04 7.91 7.21
C ARG A 108 -5.70 7.44 6.67
N HIS A 109 -4.66 8.23 6.93
CA HIS A 109 -3.31 7.99 6.47
C HIS A 109 -2.44 7.66 7.68
N GLU A 110 -1.75 6.53 7.63
CA GLU A 110 -0.80 6.10 8.65
C GLU A 110 0.56 5.86 8.00
N PRO A 111 1.66 6.43 8.51
CA PRO A 111 2.98 6.16 7.97
C PRO A 111 3.26 4.66 7.86
N PHE A 112 3.89 4.23 6.77
CA PHE A 112 4.20 2.81 6.60
C PHE A 112 5.15 2.37 7.72
N PRO A 113 4.92 1.21 8.37
CA PRO A 113 5.56 0.83 9.63
C PRO A 113 7.00 0.32 9.46
N TRP A 114 7.83 1.01 8.66
CA TRP A 114 9.22 0.63 8.41
C TRP A 114 10.03 0.46 9.69
N ASP A 115 9.86 1.37 10.64
CA ASP A 115 10.70 1.45 11.83
C ASP A 115 9.98 1.01 13.11
N THR A 116 9.03 0.08 13.03
CA THR A 116 8.44 -0.48 14.25
C THR A 116 9.52 -1.26 14.99
N PRO A 117 10.02 -0.79 16.14
CA PRO A 117 11.00 -1.56 16.90
C PRO A 117 10.27 -2.76 17.49
N GLU A 118 10.75 -3.97 17.23
CA GLU A 118 10.39 -5.18 18.00
C GLU A 118 10.96 -5.09 19.43
N GLU A 119 10.66 -4.08 20.23
CA GLU A 119 11.10 -4.03 21.64
C GLU A 119 10.02 -3.42 22.55
N ASP A 120 8.92 -4.15 22.71
CA ASP A 120 8.12 -4.16 23.94
C ASP A 120 7.68 -5.63 24.20
N LEU A 121 8.61 -6.57 24.04
CA LEU A 121 8.44 -7.91 24.61
C LEU A 121 8.67 -7.79 26.12
N PRO A 122 7.71 -8.17 26.98
CA PRO A 122 7.92 -8.12 28.42
C PRO A 122 9.09 -9.05 28.77
N GLU A 123 10.09 -8.51 29.48
CA GLU A 123 11.16 -9.29 30.07
C GLU A 123 10.54 -10.40 30.94
N GLY A 124 10.70 -11.65 30.52
CA GLY A 124 10.34 -12.86 31.25
C GLY A 124 11.54 -13.52 31.88
#